data_AF-A0A2P4PVM2-F1
#
_entry.id   AF-A0A2P4PVM2-F1
#
_cell.length_a   1.000
_cell.length_b   1.000
_cell.length_c   1.000
_cell.angle_alpha   90.00
_cell.angle_beta   90.00
_cell.angle_gamma   90.00
#
_symmetry.space_group_name_H-M   'P 1'
#
loop_
_entity.id
_entity.type
_entity.pdbx_description
1 polymer ?
#
loop_
_entity_poly.entity_id
_entity_poly.type
_entity_poly.pdbx_seq_one_letter_code
_entity_poly.pdbx_strand_id
1 'polypeptide(L)'
;MPYIWMVILTSYNKSCKFWEAMIRQDSHIFWESFEFFNMKFWTLRLALLSILNKNKNVTMKDLFRGAYNLNEFEFLEHQECEFKLPDESSIKYRELKHRYPHISQDEHLSPCTVYKNCKGTPIDLFFFINNYLFAIQVKSSDDKTNQPQTLSKKMIKAMYDKTEKAFKKLKEKFPELKDWMLFICTNGPKAEDALDLLYPNCLVIYKANFKDFYGYTYSSRAEFSEANDKLDANTASEYELRTVEKVKEKTAHEICKKRLFNDEVDLYSKVSMNKQAKKRIKVVKKN
;
A
#
# COMPACT_ATOMS: atom_id res chain seq x y z
N MET A 1 14.48 -8.26 -5.04
CA MET A 1 14.43 -9.63 -5.59
C MET A 1 14.18 -9.53 -7.10
N PRO A 2 14.92 -10.26 -7.96
CA PRO A 2 14.67 -10.25 -9.40
C PRO A 2 13.27 -10.77 -9.76
N TYR A 3 12.70 -10.25 -10.85
CA TYR A 3 11.34 -10.54 -11.30
C TYR A 3 11.05 -12.04 -11.48
N ILE A 4 11.99 -12.80 -12.02
CA ILE A 4 11.79 -14.24 -12.26
C ILE A 4 11.59 -15.02 -10.95
N TRP A 5 12.31 -14.65 -9.89
CA TRP A 5 12.18 -15.27 -8.57
C TRP A 5 10.84 -14.93 -7.92
N MET A 6 10.37 -13.70 -8.10
CA MET A 6 9.03 -13.29 -7.71
C MET A 6 7.95 -14.14 -8.38
N VAL A 7 8.05 -14.33 -9.70
CA VAL A 7 7.12 -15.16 -10.48
C VAL A 7 7.15 -16.61 -10.01
N ILE A 8 8.36 -17.18 -9.85
CA ILE A 8 8.54 -18.55 -9.38
C ILE A 8 7.90 -18.71 -8.00
N LEU A 9 8.30 -17.92 -7.01
CA LEU A 9 7.81 -18.05 -5.63
C LEU A 9 6.29 -17.91 -5.52
N THR A 10 5.71 -16.99 -6.29
CA THR A 10 4.25 -16.80 -6.28
C THR A 10 3.50 -17.87 -7.07
N SER A 11 4.07 -18.42 -8.14
CA SER A 11 3.44 -19.50 -8.92
C SER A 11 3.32 -20.81 -8.14
N TYR A 12 4.28 -21.10 -7.26
CA TYR A 12 4.24 -22.29 -6.40
C TYR A 12 3.35 -22.11 -5.16
N ASN A 13 2.96 -20.88 -4.83
CA ASN A 13 2.21 -20.59 -3.62
C ASN A 13 0.77 -20.17 -3.94
N LYS A 14 -0.20 -21.04 -3.63
CA LYS A 14 -1.63 -20.77 -3.87
C LYS A 14 -2.13 -19.49 -3.17
N SER A 15 -1.55 -19.14 -2.02
CA SER A 15 -1.85 -17.91 -1.28
C SER A 15 -1.42 -16.65 -2.04
N CYS A 16 -0.51 -16.80 -3.01
CA CYS A 16 -0.01 -15.73 -3.85
C CYS A 16 -0.78 -15.54 -5.16
N LYS A 17 -1.87 -16.29 -5.42
CA LYS A 17 -2.76 -16.04 -6.56
C LYS A 17 -3.31 -14.61 -6.58
N PHE A 18 -3.47 -14.00 -5.40
CA PHE A 18 -3.83 -12.61 -5.27
C PHE A 18 -2.77 -11.65 -5.87
N TRP A 19 -1.50 -12.04 -5.85
CA TRP A 19 -0.36 -11.25 -6.35
C TRP A 19 -0.11 -11.39 -7.85
N GLU A 20 -0.78 -12.31 -8.55
CA GLU A 20 -0.63 -12.48 -10.01
C GLU A 20 -0.81 -11.15 -10.75
N ALA A 21 -1.80 -10.35 -10.35
CA ALA A 21 -2.07 -9.00 -10.83
C ALA A 21 -0.87 -8.05 -10.72
N MET A 22 -0.17 -8.10 -9.58
CA MET A 22 1.01 -7.28 -9.31
C MET A 22 2.25 -7.81 -10.06
N ILE A 23 2.24 -9.06 -10.49
CA ILE A 23 3.41 -9.74 -11.04
C ILE A 23 3.36 -9.75 -12.57
N ARG A 24 2.26 -10.04 -13.26
CA ARG A 24 2.31 -10.02 -14.74
C ARG A 24 2.47 -8.60 -15.28
N GLN A 25 3.39 -8.45 -16.24
CA GLN A 25 3.75 -7.16 -16.86
C GLN A 25 2.82 -6.79 -18.02
N ASP A 26 2.04 -7.74 -18.51
CA ASP A 26 1.21 -7.67 -19.71
C ASP A 26 0.02 -6.69 -19.57
N SER A 27 -0.17 -6.09 -18.39
CA SER A 27 -1.20 -5.10 -18.14
C SER A 27 -0.70 -3.69 -18.40
N HIS A 28 -1.18 -3.10 -19.48
CA HIS A 28 -1.11 -1.66 -19.63
C HIS A 28 -1.92 -1.00 -18.51
N ILE A 29 -1.23 -0.37 -17.55
CA ILE A 29 -1.61 0.92 -16.96
C ILE A 29 -3.00 0.97 -16.32
N PHE A 30 -3.21 0.15 -15.28
CA PHE A 30 -4.08 0.57 -14.20
C PHE A 30 -3.36 0.58 -12.88
N TRP A 31 -2.71 1.71 -12.67
CA TRP A 31 -2.08 2.01 -11.41
C TRP A 31 -3.17 2.64 -10.54
N GLU A 32 -3.88 1.80 -9.77
CA GLU A 32 -4.69 2.27 -8.65
C GLU A 32 -3.92 3.33 -7.85
N SER A 33 -4.62 4.25 -7.18
CA SER A 33 -4.01 5.38 -6.46
C SER A 33 -2.76 4.98 -5.68
N PHE A 34 -1.79 5.89 -5.55
CA PHE A 34 -0.51 5.61 -4.88
C PHE A 34 -0.68 5.00 -3.47
N GLU A 35 -1.76 5.33 -2.76
CA GLU A 35 -2.15 4.68 -1.51
C GLU A 35 -2.44 3.17 -1.67
N PHE A 36 -3.23 2.79 -2.67
CA PHE A 36 -3.55 1.38 -2.96
C PHE A 36 -2.34 0.61 -3.45
N PHE A 37 -1.54 1.22 -4.31
CA PHE A 37 -0.26 0.64 -4.72
C PHE A 37 0.60 0.32 -3.51
N ASN A 38 0.80 1.28 -2.59
CA ASN A 38 1.60 1.05 -1.38
C ASN A 38 0.97 -0.01 -0.46
N MET A 39 -0.35 -0.02 -0.28
CA MET A 39 -1.03 -1.05 0.51
C MET A 39 -0.73 -2.45 -0.04
N LYS A 40 -0.95 -2.66 -1.35
CA LYS A 40 -0.68 -3.94 -2.02
C LYS A 40 0.81 -4.30 -1.97
N PHE A 41 1.69 -3.33 -2.22
CA PHE A 41 3.14 -3.55 -2.17
C PHE A 41 3.61 -3.97 -0.77
N TRP A 42 3.14 -3.31 0.29
CA TRP A 42 3.49 -3.68 1.66
C TRP A 42 3.04 -5.09 2.01
N THR A 43 1.81 -5.46 1.63
CA THR A 43 1.32 -6.83 1.86
C THR A 43 2.13 -7.85 1.08
N LEU A 44 2.49 -7.56 -0.18
CA LEU A 44 3.37 -8.41 -0.97
C LEU A 44 4.75 -8.56 -0.32
N ARG A 45 5.35 -7.45 0.13
CA ARG A 45 6.67 -7.44 0.77
C ARG A 45 6.67 -8.30 2.03
N LEU A 46 5.66 -8.16 2.89
CA LEU A 46 5.49 -9.01 4.07
C LEU A 46 5.33 -10.49 3.70
N ALA A 47 4.50 -10.80 2.70
CA ALA A 47 4.31 -12.18 2.24
C ALA A 47 5.61 -12.81 1.71
N LEU A 48 6.38 -12.08 0.89
CA LEU A 48 7.66 -12.56 0.38
C LEU A 48 8.68 -12.77 1.49
N LEU A 49 8.77 -11.84 2.45
CA LEU A 49 9.67 -11.99 3.59
C LEU A 49 9.29 -13.22 4.43
N SER A 50 7.99 -13.50 4.60
CA SER A 50 7.51 -14.71 5.26
C SER A 50 7.92 -15.98 4.51
N ILE A 51 7.72 -16.03 3.18
CA ILE A 51 8.09 -17.18 2.34
C ILE A 51 9.61 -17.44 2.38
N LEU A 52 10.42 -16.40 2.20
CA LEU A 52 11.88 -16.51 2.14
C LEU A 52 12.50 -16.89 3.48
N ASN A 53 11.90 -16.42 4.57
CA ASN A 53 12.39 -16.63 5.93
C ASN A 53 11.47 -17.59 6.68
N LYS A 54 10.92 -18.60 6.00
CA LYS A 54 10.05 -19.59 6.63
C LYS A 54 10.73 -20.18 7.87
N ASN A 55 10.09 -20.02 9.03
CA ASN A 55 10.59 -20.40 10.36
C ASN A 55 11.86 -19.68 10.85
N LYS A 56 12.32 -18.64 10.16
CA LYS A 56 13.45 -17.79 10.55
C LYS A 56 12.95 -16.41 10.96
N ASN A 57 13.78 -15.72 11.73
CA ASN A 57 13.50 -14.34 12.09
C ASN A 57 13.80 -13.42 10.90
N VAL A 58 13.00 -12.37 10.77
CA VAL A 58 13.19 -11.27 9.82
C VAL A 58 13.64 -10.05 10.61
N THR A 59 14.61 -9.32 10.09
CA THR A 59 15.07 -8.09 10.71
C THR A 59 14.29 -6.89 10.16
N MET A 60 14.27 -5.80 10.93
CA MET A 60 13.78 -4.52 10.43
C MET A 60 14.58 -4.02 9.22
N LYS A 61 15.89 -4.31 9.15
CA LYS A 61 16.74 -3.99 7.99
C LYS A 61 16.22 -4.70 6.74
N ASP A 62 15.78 -5.95 6.83
CA ASP A 62 15.15 -6.67 5.72
C ASP A 62 13.82 -6.01 5.32
N LEU A 63 12.99 -5.67 6.31
CA LEU A 63 11.69 -5.08 6.07
C LEU A 63 11.76 -3.69 5.43
N PHE A 64 12.75 -2.87 5.78
CA PHE A 64 12.88 -1.49 5.29
C PHE A 64 13.99 -1.27 4.27
N ARG A 65 14.68 -2.33 3.84
CA ARG A 65 15.73 -2.26 2.83
C ARG A 65 15.31 -1.38 1.65
N GLY A 66 16.15 -0.37 1.37
CA GLY A 66 15.96 0.62 0.31
C GLY A 66 15.31 1.94 0.75
N ALA A 67 14.82 2.04 1.99
CA ALA A 67 14.32 3.29 2.54
C ALA A 67 15.47 4.27 2.89
N TYR A 68 15.23 5.57 2.73
CA TYR A 68 16.14 6.62 3.19
C TYR A 68 16.09 6.70 4.72
N ASN A 69 17.21 7.06 5.33
CA ASN A 69 17.43 7.11 6.78
C ASN A 69 17.58 5.75 7.48
N LEU A 70 17.65 4.62 6.73
CA LEU A 70 17.75 3.29 7.35
C LEU A 70 19.08 3.07 8.10
N ASN A 71 20.17 3.70 7.65
CA ASN A 71 21.49 3.52 8.26
C ASN A 71 21.68 4.35 9.53
N GLU A 72 21.07 5.54 9.59
CA GLU A 72 21.03 6.44 10.75
C GLU A 72 19.82 6.15 11.65
N PHE A 73 19.19 4.98 11.46
CA PHE A 73 17.95 4.59 12.11
C PHE A 73 18.23 4.09 13.53
N GLU A 74 18.47 5.02 14.44
CA GLU A 74 18.79 4.79 15.85
C GLU A 74 17.65 4.10 16.62
N PHE A 75 16.41 4.13 16.12
CA PHE A 75 15.27 3.41 16.71
C PHE A 75 15.54 1.91 16.95
N LEU A 76 16.57 1.35 16.30
CA LEU A 76 16.97 -0.05 16.38
C LEU A 76 18.35 -0.30 16.97
N GLU A 77 19.11 0.73 17.37
CA GLU A 77 20.45 0.55 17.92
C GLU A 77 20.47 -0.21 19.26
N HIS A 78 19.31 -0.37 19.91
CA HIS A 78 19.22 -1.05 21.20
C HIS A 78 18.65 -2.47 21.12
N GLN A 79 18.04 -2.88 20.01
CA GLN A 79 17.56 -4.25 19.78
C GLN A 79 17.58 -4.52 18.27
N GLU A 80 18.36 -5.50 17.82
CA GLU A 80 18.07 -6.16 16.55
C GLU A 80 16.68 -6.80 16.70
N CYS A 81 15.64 -6.00 16.41
CA CYS A 81 14.25 -6.40 16.50
C CYS A 81 13.98 -7.44 15.42
N GLU A 82 14.36 -8.66 15.74
CA GLU A 82 14.03 -9.86 15.03
C GLU A 82 12.58 -10.23 15.33
N PHE A 83 11.82 -10.51 14.27
CA PHE A 83 10.43 -10.93 14.41
C PHE A 83 10.14 -12.10 13.48
N LYS A 84 9.22 -12.96 13.93
CA LYS A 84 8.66 -14.01 13.10
C LYS A 84 7.43 -13.47 12.40
N LEU A 85 7.45 -13.51 11.07
CA LEU A 85 6.25 -13.26 10.29
C LEU A 85 5.33 -14.48 10.36
N PRO A 86 4.00 -14.27 10.38
CA PRO A 86 3.05 -15.37 10.23
C PRO A 86 3.16 -15.99 8.84
N ASP A 87 2.58 -17.17 8.67
CA ASP A 87 2.45 -17.83 7.38
C ASP A 87 1.85 -16.87 6.34
N GLU A 88 2.35 -16.91 5.11
CA GLU A 88 1.96 -15.99 4.06
C GLU A 88 0.46 -16.05 3.73
N SER A 89 -0.20 -17.18 3.98
CA SER A 89 -1.66 -17.32 3.82
C SER A 89 -2.47 -16.45 4.78
N SER A 90 -1.86 -16.03 5.90
CA SER A 90 -2.48 -15.16 6.91
C SER A 90 -2.26 -13.67 6.64
N ILE A 91 -1.30 -13.33 5.77
CA ILE A 91 -0.95 -11.95 5.41
C ILE A 91 -1.96 -11.44 4.37
N LYS A 92 -2.64 -10.35 4.72
CA LYS A 92 -3.70 -9.74 3.91
C LYS A 92 -3.67 -8.22 4.06
N TYR A 93 -4.47 -7.53 3.27
CA TYR A 93 -4.80 -6.13 3.51
C TYR A 93 -6.30 -5.97 3.75
N ARG A 94 -6.68 -4.84 4.36
CA ARG A 94 -8.08 -4.49 4.60
C ARG A 94 -8.28 -2.99 4.54
N GLU A 95 -9.31 -2.56 3.82
CA GLU A 95 -9.81 -1.19 3.90
C GLU A 95 -10.74 -1.01 5.11
N LEU A 96 -10.43 -0.06 5.98
CA LEU A 96 -11.29 0.33 7.09
C LEU A 96 -12.40 1.27 6.59
N LYS A 97 -13.60 1.07 7.13
CA LYS A 97 -14.78 1.92 6.84
C LYS A 97 -14.97 3.06 7.83
N HIS A 98 -14.04 3.21 8.77
CA HIS A 98 -14.06 4.20 9.83
C HIS A 98 -12.65 4.78 10.04
N ARG A 99 -12.55 5.85 10.84
CA ARG A 99 -11.29 6.55 11.12
C ARG A 99 -10.63 5.95 12.36
N TYR A 100 -9.64 5.08 12.18
CA TYR A 100 -8.83 4.55 13.28
C TYR A 100 -7.71 5.53 13.67
N PRO A 101 -7.38 5.73 14.96
CA PRO A 101 -7.94 5.11 16.17
C PRO A 101 -9.12 5.87 16.82
N HIS A 102 -9.64 6.89 16.13
CA HIS A 102 -10.63 7.83 16.67
C HIS A 102 -12.01 7.20 16.91
N ILE A 103 -12.49 6.38 15.97
CA ILE A 103 -13.73 5.64 16.08
C ILE A 103 -13.34 4.21 16.45
N SER A 104 -13.19 3.93 17.75
CA SER A 104 -12.93 2.58 18.24
C SER A 104 -14.22 1.78 18.19
N GLN A 105 -14.34 0.94 17.18
CA GLN A 105 -14.95 -0.36 17.42
C GLN A 105 -13.86 -1.24 18.03
N ASP A 106 -14.22 -2.19 18.89
CA ASP A 106 -13.34 -3.25 19.38
C ASP A 106 -12.92 -4.16 18.20
N GLU A 107 -12.18 -3.62 17.25
CA GLU A 107 -11.62 -4.39 16.16
C GLU A 107 -10.37 -5.08 16.67
N HIS A 108 -10.46 -6.41 16.75
CA HIS A 108 -9.30 -7.27 16.80
C HIS A 108 -8.52 -7.12 15.49
N LEU A 109 -7.56 -6.19 15.48
CA LEU A 109 -6.65 -6.00 14.37
C LEU A 109 -5.66 -7.16 14.35
N SER A 110 -5.61 -7.86 13.23
CA SER A 110 -4.74 -9.01 13.04
C SER A 110 -3.30 -8.54 12.81
N PRO A 111 -2.30 -9.12 13.50
CA PRO A 111 -0.89 -8.86 13.21
C PRO A 111 -0.57 -9.07 11.73
N CYS A 112 0.38 -8.29 11.21
CA CYS A 112 0.84 -8.33 9.80
C CYS A 112 -0.26 -8.15 8.73
N THR A 113 -1.47 -7.71 9.11
CA THR A 113 -2.47 -7.24 8.15
C THR A 113 -2.22 -5.76 7.86
N VAL A 114 -2.15 -5.40 6.57
CA VAL A 114 -1.98 -4.01 6.14
C VAL A 114 -3.35 -3.34 6.05
N TYR A 115 -3.58 -2.35 6.91
CA TYR A 115 -4.83 -1.61 6.96
C TYR A 115 -4.70 -0.31 6.18
N LYS A 116 -5.69 -0.05 5.32
CA LYS A 116 -5.91 1.28 4.76
C LYS A 116 -6.98 2.01 5.57
N ASN A 117 -6.64 3.18 6.06
CA ASN A 117 -7.54 3.98 6.88
C ASN A 117 -8.50 4.82 6.02
N CYS A 118 -9.56 5.33 6.65
CA CYS A 118 -10.48 6.27 5.98
C CYS A 118 -9.85 7.65 5.79
N LYS A 119 -10.24 8.35 4.71
CA LYS A 119 -9.74 9.70 4.43
C LYS A 119 -9.92 10.65 5.63
N GLY A 120 -8.90 11.48 5.85
CA GLY A 120 -8.85 12.47 6.93
C GLY A 120 -8.33 11.93 8.26
N THR A 121 -7.71 10.75 8.27
CA THR A 121 -7.06 10.20 9.46
C THR A 121 -5.63 10.71 9.62
N PRO A 122 -5.06 10.61 10.84
CA PRO A 122 -3.67 10.92 11.07
C PRO A 122 -2.69 9.95 10.40
N ILE A 123 -3.14 8.75 10.00
CA ILE A 123 -2.33 7.66 9.41
C ILE A 123 -3.08 7.11 8.20
N ASP A 124 -2.42 7.04 7.03
CA ASP A 124 -3.04 6.61 5.78
C ASP A 124 -3.10 5.07 5.68
N LEU A 125 -1.95 4.40 5.86
CA LEU A 125 -1.87 2.94 5.98
C LEU A 125 -1.15 2.56 7.28
N PHE A 126 -1.44 1.39 7.83
CA PHE A 126 -0.68 0.89 8.97
C PHE A 126 -0.74 -0.63 9.11
N PHE A 127 0.18 -1.19 9.89
CA PHE A 127 0.14 -2.58 10.33
C PHE A 127 0.87 -2.73 11.67
N PHE A 128 0.74 -3.90 12.28
CA PHE A 128 1.42 -4.23 13.53
C PHE A 128 2.30 -5.46 13.39
N ILE A 129 3.48 -5.43 13.99
CA ILE A 129 4.37 -6.60 14.17
C ILE A 129 4.92 -6.56 15.59
N ASN A 130 4.78 -7.65 16.36
CA ASN A 130 5.27 -7.74 17.74
C ASN A 130 4.88 -6.54 18.63
N ASN A 131 3.65 -6.04 18.46
CA ASN A 131 3.10 -4.86 19.13
C ASN A 131 3.79 -3.51 18.80
N TYR A 132 4.62 -3.47 17.77
CA TYR A 132 5.07 -2.20 17.17
C TYR A 132 4.06 -1.72 16.13
N LEU A 133 3.76 -0.42 16.15
CA LEU A 133 2.93 0.23 15.15
C LEU A 133 3.80 0.71 13.98
N PHE A 134 3.48 0.26 12.78
CA PHE A 134 4.07 0.75 11.55
C PHE A 134 3.08 1.68 10.88
N ALA A 135 3.30 2.99 11.03
CA ALA A 135 2.43 4.01 10.48
C ALA A 135 3.00 4.51 9.15
N ILE A 136 2.23 4.39 8.07
CA ILE A 136 2.62 4.80 6.73
C ILE A 136 1.78 6.02 6.32
N GLN A 137 2.47 7.09 5.94
CA GLN A 137 1.92 8.24 5.26
C GLN A 137 2.18 8.11 3.78
N VAL A 138 1.14 8.26 2.97
CA VAL A 138 1.28 8.27 1.52
C VAL A 138 0.95 9.67 1.04
N LYS A 139 1.87 10.28 0.30
CA LYS A 139 1.71 11.61 -0.29
C LYS A 139 1.91 11.48 -1.78
N SER A 140 0.87 11.87 -2.48
CA SER A 140 0.77 11.66 -3.90
C SER A 140 0.83 13.05 -4.57
N SER A 141 1.55 13.20 -5.69
CA SER A 141 1.41 14.38 -6.56
C SER A 141 0.03 14.40 -7.24
N ASP A 142 -1.02 14.76 -6.50
CA ASP A 142 -2.37 14.85 -7.08
C ASP A 142 -2.43 15.97 -8.14
N ASP A 143 -2.42 15.59 -9.41
CA ASP A 143 -2.53 16.48 -10.58
C ASP A 143 -3.83 17.31 -10.59
N LYS A 144 -4.85 16.96 -9.79
CA LYS A 144 -6.09 17.75 -9.66
C LYS A 144 -5.96 18.91 -8.69
N THR A 145 -4.86 18.97 -7.94
CA THR A 145 -4.49 20.12 -7.13
C THR A 145 -3.38 20.86 -7.86
N ASN A 146 -3.55 22.15 -8.15
CA ASN A 146 -2.54 22.98 -8.83
C ASN A 146 -1.23 23.16 -8.02
N GLN A 147 -0.97 22.31 -7.02
CA GLN A 147 0.21 22.26 -6.17
C GLN A 147 0.53 20.80 -5.84
N PRO A 148 1.43 20.12 -6.57
CA PRO A 148 1.93 18.82 -6.15
C PRO A 148 2.48 18.93 -4.72
N GLN A 149 2.17 17.97 -3.87
CA GLN A 149 2.61 18.00 -2.47
C GLN A 149 4.12 17.78 -2.39
N THR A 150 4.88 18.88 -2.45
CA THR A 150 6.33 18.86 -2.28
C THR A 150 6.66 18.44 -0.86
N LEU A 151 7.36 17.31 -0.71
CA LEU A 151 7.85 16.86 0.57
C LEU A 151 8.86 17.88 1.10
N SER A 152 8.58 18.46 2.27
CA SER A 152 9.44 19.46 2.93
C SER A 152 9.59 19.12 4.40
N LYS A 153 10.58 19.72 5.07
CA LYS A 153 10.81 19.49 6.51
C LYS A 153 9.58 19.79 7.36
N LYS A 154 8.88 20.88 7.04
CA LYS A 154 7.61 21.28 7.67
C LYS A 154 6.53 20.21 7.51
N MET A 155 6.43 19.61 6.32
CA MET A 155 5.46 18.55 6.04
C MET A 155 5.77 17.28 6.83
N ILE A 156 7.04 16.88 6.88
CA ILE A 156 7.51 15.73 7.67
C ILE A 156 7.19 15.94 9.15
N LYS A 157 7.54 17.11 9.71
CA LYS A 157 7.20 17.45 11.09
C LYS A 157 5.69 17.35 11.36
N ALA A 158 4.86 17.90 10.47
CA ALA A 158 3.41 17.83 10.64
C ALA A 158 2.88 16.39 10.60
N MET A 159 3.45 15.52 9.76
CA MET A 159 3.10 14.10 9.71
C MET A 159 3.57 13.34 10.96
N TYR A 160 4.76 13.67 11.46
CA TYR A 160 5.32 13.14 12.69
C TYR A 160 4.45 13.49 13.89
N ASP A 161 4.18 14.78 14.12
CA ASP A 161 3.37 15.26 15.25
C ASP A 161 1.96 14.65 15.24
N LYS A 162 1.36 14.46 14.06
CA LYS A 162 0.04 13.82 13.91
C LYS A 162 0.08 12.34 14.26
N THR A 163 1.10 11.64 13.78
CA THR A 163 1.26 10.20 14.02
C THR A 163 1.60 9.92 15.48
N GLU A 164 2.47 10.73 16.09
CA GLU A 164 2.82 10.62 17.51
C GLU A 164 1.58 10.82 18.40
N LYS A 165 0.75 11.82 18.11
CA LYS A 165 -0.53 12.03 18.80
C LYS A 165 -1.49 10.85 18.64
N ALA A 166 -1.53 10.22 17.46
CA ALA A 166 -2.35 9.03 17.24
C ALA A 166 -1.82 7.82 18.00
N PHE A 167 -0.49 7.64 18.04
CA PHE A 167 0.15 6.59 18.82
C PHE A 167 -0.08 6.75 20.32
N LYS A 168 0.05 7.95 20.88
CA LYS A 168 -0.23 8.21 22.31
C LYS A 168 -1.64 7.76 22.70
N LYS A 169 -2.65 8.10 21.88
CA LYS A 169 -4.04 7.64 22.06
C LYS A 169 -4.20 6.13 21.93
N LEU A 170 -3.42 5.50 21.06
CA LEU A 170 -3.43 4.05 20.91
C LEU A 170 -2.81 3.36 22.11
N LYS A 171 -1.68 3.87 22.59
CA LYS A 171 -0.96 3.35 23.76
C LYS A 171 -1.80 3.45 25.05
N GLU A 172 -2.63 4.49 25.18
CA GLU A 172 -3.64 4.60 26.25
C GLU A 172 -4.70 3.47 26.18
N LYS A 173 -5.10 3.06 24.97
CA LYS A 173 -6.11 2.00 24.76
C LYS A 173 -5.51 0.59 24.79
N PHE A 174 -4.27 0.45 24.33
CA PHE A 174 -3.54 -0.81 24.16
C PHE A 174 -2.16 -0.68 24.83
N PRO A 175 -2.07 -0.82 26.17
CA PRO A 175 -0.83 -0.63 26.92
C PRO A 175 0.32 -1.56 26.46
N GLU A 176 0.01 -2.68 25.81
CA GLU A 176 0.95 -3.65 25.26
C GLU A 176 1.70 -3.18 24.00
N LEU A 177 1.26 -2.08 23.36
CA LEU A 177 1.95 -1.49 22.21
C LEU A 177 3.34 -1.02 22.62
N LYS A 178 4.40 -1.54 22.00
CA LYS A 178 5.77 -1.23 22.43
C LYS A 178 6.18 0.17 22.02
N ASP A 179 6.18 0.40 20.71
CA ASP A 179 6.60 1.68 20.12
C ASP A 179 6.03 1.81 18.69
N TRP A 180 6.41 2.85 17.97
CA TRP A 180 5.92 3.16 16.64
C TRP A 180 7.01 3.69 15.71
N MET A 181 6.81 3.45 14.42
CA MET A 181 7.64 3.99 13.36
C MET A 181 6.78 4.76 12.36
N LEU A 182 7.30 5.90 11.90
CA LEU A 182 6.77 6.65 10.78
C LEU A 182 7.46 6.25 9.49
N PHE A 183 6.66 5.95 8.47
CA PHE A 183 7.12 5.66 7.14
C PHE A 183 6.43 6.59 6.15
N ILE A 184 7.19 7.39 5.41
CA ILE A 184 6.63 8.37 4.46
C ILE A 184 6.92 7.90 3.04
N CYS A 185 5.88 7.61 2.28
CA CYS A 185 5.97 7.33 0.85
C CYS A 185 5.51 8.57 0.07
N THR A 186 6.37 9.13 -0.77
CA THR A 186 5.99 10.19 -1.71
C THR A 186 6.42 9.86 -3.14
N ASN A 187 5.55 10.09 -4.13
CA ASN A 187 5.95 10.18 -5.53
C ASN A 187 5.98 11.62 -6.04
N GLY A 188 5.70 12.60 -5.18
CA GLY A 188 5.85 14.01 -5.48
C GLY A 188 7.30 14.51 -5.41
N PRO A 189 7.56 15.77 -5.80
CA PRO A 189 8.86 16.40 -5.63
C PRO A 189 9.23 16.54 -4.14
N LYS A 190 10.51 16.79 -3.86
CA LYS A 190 11.00 17.15 -2.52
C LYS A 190 11.67 18.53 -2.55
N ALA A 191 11.57 19.24 -1.44
CA ALA A 191 12.38 20.42 -1.17
C ALA A 191 13.81 20.01 -0.78
N GLU A 192 14.74 20.96 -0.79
CA GLU A 192 16.13 20.74 -0.39
C GLU A 192 16.23 20.34 1.09
N ASP A 193 15.50 21.04 1.95
CA ASP A 193 15.47 20.84 3.41
C ASP A 193 14.79 19.55 3.87
N ALA A 194 14.14 18.82 2.95
CA ALA A 194 13.18 17.78 3.29
C ALA A 194 13.79 16.63 4.09
N LEU A 195 15.06 16.31 3.87
CA LEU A 195 15.71 15.15 4.47
C LEU A 195 16.73 15.53 5.56
N ASP A 196 16.79 16.81 5.93
CA ASP A 196 17.74 17.32 6.91
C ASP A 196 17.30 16.96 8.33
N LEU A 197 18.07 16.10 8.99
CA LEU A 197 17.86 15.68 10.38
C LEU A 197 16.46 15.06 10.58
N LEU A 198 16.23 13.92 9.94
CA LEU A 198 15.00 13.15 10.13
C LEU A 198 14.90 12.63 11.57
N TYR A 199 13.66 12.42 12.02
CA TYR A 199 13.40 11.84 13.34
C TYR A 199 13.95 10.39 13.42
N PRO A 200 14.42 9.94 14.60
CA PRO A 200 15.07 8.62 14.76
C PRO A 200 14.23 7.42 14.33
N ASN A 201 12.90 7.53 14.42
CA ASN A 201 11.92 6.52 14.03
C ASN A 201 11.15 6.90 12.76
N CYS A 202 11.75 7.70 11.88
CA CYS A 202 11.19 8.11 10.60
C CYS A 202 12.03 7.63 9.42
N LEU A 203 11.36 6.97 8.47
CA LEU A 203 11.94 6.53 7.20
C LEU A 203 11.18 7.16 6.03
N VAL A 204 11.90 7.42 4.93
CA VAL A 204 11.34 8.09 3.75
C VAL A 204 11.60 7.28 2.49
N ILE A 205 10.57 7.17 1.65
CA ILE A 205 10.69 6.79 0.25
C ILE A 205 10.23 7.95 -0.61
N TYR A 206 11.09 8.32 -1.54
CA TYR A 206 10.83 9.30 -2.57
C TYR A 206 11.41 8.80 -3.89
N LYS A 207 11.13 9.49 -5.01
CA LYS A 207 11.47 9.00 -6.35
C LYS A 207 12.90 8.46 -6.50
N ALA A 208 13.89 9.08 -5.87
CA ALA A 208 15.30 8.68 -6.02
C ALA A 208 15.61 7.28 -5.48
N ASN A 209 14.94 6.83 -4.42
CA ASN A 209 15.16 5.49 -3.83
C ASN A 209 14.03 4.49 -4.13
N PHE A 210 13.13 4.81 -5.09
CA PHE A 210 12.08 3.88 -5.52
C PHE A 210 12.64 2.55 -6.01
N LYS A 211 13.73 2.62 -6.78
CA LYS A 211 14.39 1.44 -7.33
C LYS A 211 14.95 0.54 -6.24
N ASP A 212 15.52 1.13 -5.18
CA ASP A 212 16.10 0.39 -4.07
C ASP A 212 15.02 -0.22 -3.18
N PHE A 213 13.94 0.52 -2.93
CA PHE A 213 12.87 0.06 -2.06
C PHE A 213 11.86 -0.87 -2.76
N TYR A 214 11.27 -0.42 -3.87
CA TYR A 214 10.26 -1.17 -4.62
C TYR A 214 10.88 -2.24 -5.51
N GLY A 215 12.15 -2.07 -5.91
CA GLY A 215 12.81 -2.92 -6.89
C GLY A 215 12.42 -2.54 -8.33
N TYR A 216 13.23 -3.02 -9.28
CA TYR A 216 13.06 -2.76 -10.73
C TYR A 216 11.66 -3.05 -11.26
N THR A 217 10.98 -4.07 -10.74
CA THR A 217 9.64 -4.48 -11.18
C THR A 217 8.56 -3.44 -10.83
N TYR A 218 8.71 -2.75 -9.70
CA TYR A 218 7.64 -1.97 -9.08
C TYR A 218 7.96 -0.47 -9.02
N SER A 219 9.21 -0.06 -9.22
CA SER A 219 9.61 1.36 -9.11
C SER A 219 8.92 2.26 -10.14
N SER A 220 8.78 1.82 -11.39
CA SER A 220 8.03 2.56 -12.41
C SER A 220 6.54 2.61 -12.06
N ARG A 221 5.97 1.50 -11.56
CA ARG A 221 4.58 1.44 -11.11
C ARG A 221 4.32 2.44 -9.99
N ALA A 222 5.24 2.55 -9.03
CA ALA A 222 5.16 3.51 -7.93
C ALA A 222 5.13 4.96 -8.45
N GLU A 223 5.97 5.27 -9.44
CA GLU A 223 6.05 6.60 -10.04
C GLU A 223 4.75 7.01 -10.74
N PHE A 224 4.10 6.10 -11.48
CA PHE A 224 2.90 6.39 -12.27
C PHE A 224 1.57 6.07 -11.57
N SER A 225 1.60 5.68 -10.29
CA SER A 225 0.43 5.22 -9.52
C SER A 225 -0.66 6.23 -9.21
N GLU A 226 -0.53 7.46 -9.69
CA GLU A 226 -1.55 8.49 -9.53
C GLU A 226 -2.44 8.68 -10.75
N ALA A 227 -2.07 8.09 -11.90
CA ALA A 227 -2.68 8.47 -13.16
C ALA A 227 -4.18 8.10 -13.27
N ASN A 228 -4.70 7.12 -12.51
CA ASN A 228 -6.12 6.75 -12.59
C ASN A 228 -6.69 6.05 -11.32
N ASP A 229 -7.57 6.73 -10.58
CA ASP A 229 -8.29 6.13 -9.44
C ASP A 229 -9.36 5.09 -9.80
N LYS A 230 -9.82 5.08 -11.07
CA LYS A 230 -10.89 4.19 -11.56
C LYS A 230 -10.62 3.65 -12.97
N LEU A 231 -10.82 2.34 -13.16
CA LEU A 231 -10.73 1.66 -14.45
C LEU A 231 -11.88 2.07 -15.34
N ASP A 232 -11.60 2.41 -16.59
CA ASP A 232 -12.68 2.58 -17.55
C ASP A 232 -13.14 1.20 -18.06
N ALA A 233 -14.40 0.88 -17.78
CA ALA A 233 -15.03 -0.37 -18.14
C ALA A 233 -15.05 -0.60 -19.66
N ASN A 234 -14.94 0.44 -20.48
CA ASN A 234 -14.94 0.33 -21.95
C ASN A 234 -13.57 0.05 -22.56
N THR A 235 -12.48 0.37 -21.86
CA THR A 235 -11.11 0.32 -22.41
C THR A 235 -10.19 -0.65 -21.67
N ALA A 236 -10.39 -0.86 -20.37
CA ALA A 236 -9.59 -1.76 -19.55
C ALA A 236 -9.55 -3.18 -20.13
N SER A 237 -8.41 -3.85 -20.16
CA SER A 237 -8.35 -5.29 -20.46
C SER A 237 -9.09 -6.12 -19.40
N GLU A 238 -9.44 -7.37 -19.74
CA GLU A 238 -10.00 -8.32 -18.78
C GLU A 238 -9.08 -8.51 -17.57
N TYR A 239 -7.78 -8.51 -17.82
CA TYR A 239 -6.76 -8.64 -16.79
C TYR A 239 -6.76 -7.42 -15.85
N GLU A 240 -6.79 -6.20 -16.38
CA GLU A 240 -6.85 -4.98 -15.57
C GLU A 240 -8.07 -4.98 -14.65
N LEU A 241 -9.23 -5.42 -15.15
CA LEU A 241 -10.44 -5.54 -14.35
C LEU A 241 -10.28 -6.51 -13.17
N ARG A 242 -9.53 -7.60 -13.34
CA ARG A 242 -9.24 -8.57 -12.27
C ARG A 242 -8.36 -8.01 -11.16
N THR A 243 -7.69 -6.86 -11.36
CA THR A 243 -6.87 -6.22 -10.32
C THR A 243 -7.72 -5.54 -9.24
N VAL A 244 -8.98 -5.24 -9.55
CA VAL A 244 -9.93 -4.62 -8.63
C VAL A 244 -10.39 -5.65 -7.62
N GLU A 245 -10.29 -5.31 -6.33
CA GLU A 245 -10.75 -6.19 -5.26
C GLU A 245 -12.22 -6.60 -5.48
N LYS A 246 -12.51 -7.90 -5.32
CA LYS A 246 -13.82 -8.52 -5.54
C LYS A 246 -14.29 -8.61 -7.00
N VAL A 247 -13.48 -8.24 -7.98
CA VAL A 247 -13.74 -8.59 -9.39
C VAL A 247 -13.14 -9.96 -9.68
N LYS A 248 -14.02 -10.95 -9.89
CA LYS A 248 -13.61 -12.30 -10.29
C LYS A 248 -13.44 -12.36 -11.82
N GLU A 249 -12.71 -13.37 -12.28
CA GLU A 249 -12.52 -13.67 -13.70
C GLU A 249 -13.83 -13.65 -14.50
N LYS A 250 -14.88 -14.35 -14.02
CA LYS A 250 -16.20 -14.31 -14.66
C LYS A 250 -16.76 -12.89 -14.81
N THR A 251 -16.62 -12.05 -13.79
CA THR A 251 -17.11 -10.67 -13.84
C THR A 251 -16.29 -9.83 -14.83
N ALA A 252 -14.96 -9.93 -14.79
CA ALA A 252 -14.10 -9.23 -15.74
C ALA A 252 -14.40 -9.64 -17.19
N HIS A 253 -14.56 -10.94 -17.43
CA HIS A 253 -14.92 -11.48 -18.73
C HIS A 253 -16.28 -10.96 -19.23
N GLU A 254 -17.30 -10.90 -18.36
CA GLU A 254 -18.60 -10.35 -18.71
C GLU A 254 -18.53 -8.85 -19.07
N ILE A 255 -17.72 -8.07 -18.36
CA ILE A 255 -17.51 -6.65 -18.69
C ILE A 255 -16.93 -6.56 -20.10
N CYS A 256 -15.86 -7.29 -20.41
CA CYS A 256 -15.24 -7.27 -21.74
C CYS A 256 -16.21 -7.70 -22.85
N LYS A 257 -17.02 -8.74 -22.61
CA LYS A 257 -17.97 -9.27 -23.60
C LYS A 257 -19.16 -8.34 -23.87
N LYS A 258 -19.62 -7.58 -22.87
CA LYS A 258 -20.85 -6.76 -22.95
C LYS A 258 -20.60 -5.29 -23.29
N ARG A 259 -19.34 -4.91 -23.55
CA ARG A 259 -18.97 -3.58 -24.06
C ARG A 259 -19.66 -3.28 -25.40
N LEU A 260 -19.91 -2.02 -25.74
CA LEU A 260 -19.64 -0.81 -24.95
C LEU A 260 -20.78 -0.49 -23.97
N PHE A 261 -20.44 0.22 -22.90
CA PHE A 261 -21.38 0.77 -21.93
C PHE A 261 -21.55 2.27 -22.11
N ASN A 262 -22.78 2.76 -21.97
CA ASN A 262 -23.09 4.18 -22.09
C ASN A 262 -22.75 4.99 -20.84
N ASP A 263 -22.95 4.39 -19.67
CA ASP A 263 -22.68 4.96 -18.35
C ASP A 263 -22.58 3.82 -17.32
N GLU A 264 -22.30 4.16 -16.05
CA GLU A 264 -22.23 3.18 -14.98
C GLU A 264 -23.57 2.46 -14.73
N VAL A 265 -24.72 3.08 -14.99
CA VAL A 265 -26.04 2.45 -14.81
C VAL A 265 -26.22 1.34 -15.82
N ASP A 266 -25.87 1.59 -17.08
CA ASP A 266 -25.87 0.59 -18.16
C ASP A 266 -24.95 -0.59 -17.82
N LEU A 267 -23.72 -0.31 -17.37
CA LEU A 267 -22.79 -1.33 -16.88
C LEU A 267 -23.40 -2.19 -15.77
N TYR A 268 -23.99 -1.56 -14.74
CA TYR A 268 -24.54 -2.28 -13.59
C TYR A 268 -25.82 -3.04 -13.88
N SER A 269 -26.55 -2.67 -14.93
CA SER A 269 -27.71 -3.41 -15.42
C SER A 269 -27.31 -4.67 -16.17
N LYS A 270 -26.18 -4.62 -16.90
CA LYS A 270 -25.67 -5.70 -17.75
C LYS A 270 -24.75 -6.67 -17.02
N VAL A 271 -24.00 -6.21 -16.01
CA VAL A 271 -23.01 -7.02 -15.28
C VAL A 271 -23.25 -6.95 -13.78
N SER A 272 -23.35 -8.12 -13.14
CA SER A 272 -23.44 -8.21 -11.68
C SER A 272 -22.06 -7.93 -11.06
N MET A 273 -22.00 -6.87 -10.24
CA MET A 273 -20.75 -6.40 -9.63
C MET A 273 -20.92 -6.13 -8.13
N ASN A 274 -19.88 -6.46 -7.37
CA ASN A 274 -19.80 -6.14 -5.96
C ASN A 274 -19.72 -4.61 -5.75
N LYS A 275 -20.34 -4.09 -4.69
CA LYS A 275 -20.31 -2.66 -4.32
C LYS A 275 -18.89 -2.08 -4.23
N GLN A 276 -17.90 -2.86 -3.79
CA GLN A 276 -16.51 -2.42 -3.71
C GLN A 276 -15.88 -2.27 -5.12
N ALA A 277 -16.17 -3.21 -6.02
CA ALA A 277 -15.75 -3.13 -7.42
C ALA A 277 -16.35 -1.92 -8.16
N LYS A 278 -17.63 -1.61 -7.90
CA LYS A 278 -18.30 -0.43 -8.49
C LYS A 278 -17.62 0.90 -8.16
N LYS A 279 -16.90 0.99 -7.03
CA LYS A 279 -16.16 2.21 -6.67
C LYS A 279 -14.91 2.44 -7.51
N ARG A 280 -14.41 1.38 -8.14
CA ARG A 280 -13.11 1.32 -8.82
C ARG A 280 -13.24 1.22 -10.33
N ILE A 281 -14.45 1.13 -10.85
CA ILE A 281 -14.74 1.06 -12.27
C ILE A 281 -15.65 2.24 -12.62
N LYS A 282 -15.29 2.96 -13.67
CA LYS A 282 -16.05 4.07 -14.28
C LYS A 282 -16.41 3.70 -15.71
N VAL A 283 -17.32 4.42 -16.32
CA VAL A 283 -17.58 4.32 -17.76
C VAL A 283 -17.24 5.65 -18.40
N VAL A 284 -16.24 5.66 -19.29
CA VAL A 284 -15.96 6.84 -20.10
C VAL A 284 -16.75 6.70 -21.40
N LYS A 285 -17.66 7.64 -21.65
CA LYS A 285 -18.33 7.74 -22.95
C LYS A 285 -17.27 7.99 -24.02
N LYS A 286 -17.27 7.13 -25.04
CA LYS A 286 -16.62 7.47 -26.31
C LYS A 286 -17.65 8.21 -27.16
N ASN A 287 -17.29 9.42 -27.59
CA ASN A 287 -18.02 10.14 -28.62
C ASN A 287 -17.85 9.45 -29.97
#